data_AF-A0A960UVL0-F1
#
_entry.id   AF-A0A960UVL0-F1
#
_cell.length_a   1.000
_cell.length_b   1.000
_cell.length_c   1.000
_cell.angle_alpha   90.00
_cell.angle_beta   90.00
_cell.angle_gamma   90.00
#
_symmetry.space_group_name_H-M   'P 1'
#
loop_
_entity.id
_entity.type
_entity.pdbx_description
1 polymer ?
#
loop_
_entity_poly.entity_id
_entity_poly.type
_entity_poly.pdbx_seq_one_letter_code
_entity_poly.pdbx_strand_id
1 'polypeptide(L)'
;MIKLILRQIGKYRWPVLGLLIVWVVAGMWLYRNRYEMVSYLSSISTDYPEPGLQDPSHAYFQFVQPAMDSIREEGIRLDLMKKSCPARSKQRIFNVELARHHWLEKIRSWNVAAPGQSPEIIEPTGYWARNKETVLDALQDLIRATYYAYEITGEDRGRPGEEIILVPALITEYAEALCMPLLGRLAWGDYVEFQETRAYRELEASAPESYRYRLPAERDLLALASLRNSRNYQEALLQYLGGGAPSPFSPEGCQSRSLVCLAPREAFQVYNRLIFAAPTERLPYLFLEQGQVLAWMGRKGDDLFDNPYERALDQMSGAASHRSLERVARTEMAQVYLQTGEYEEARLQLRQIALTTNMDAPEASDLRELARKTLSGLGLHREADCFSEQPGLPRPHCDRRMDYLK
;
A
#
# COMPACT_ATOMS: atom_id res chain seq x y z
N MET A 1 34.09 1.85 -62.15
CA MET A 1 33.17 2.47 -61.18
C MET A 1 33.82 2.76 -59.83
N ILE A 2 34.41 1.78 -59.13
CA ILE A 2 35.01 1.97 -57.79
C ILE A 2 36.09 3.09 -57.75
N LYS A 3 36.98 3.18 -58.74
CA LYS A 3 37.98 4.27 -58.84
C LYS A 3 37.37 5.66 -59.02
N LEU A 4 36.22 5.78 -59.68
CA LEU A 4 35.50 7.05 -59.90
C LEU A 4 34.80 7.51 -58.61
N ILE A 5 34.22 6.55 -57.87
CA ILE A 5 33.62 6.78 -56.55
C ILE A 5 34.69 7.24 -55.55
N LEU A 6 35.85 6.56 -55.49
CA LEU A 6 36.97 6.95 -54.61
C LEU A 6 37.53 8.35 -54.94
N ARG A 7 37.56 8.74 -56.22
CA ARG A 7 38.03 10.07 -56.65
C ARG A 7 37.03 11.17 -56.30
N GLN A 8 35.72 10.89 -56.34
CA GLN A 8 34.70 11.82 -55.87
C GLN A 8 34.71 11.95 -54.34
N ILE A 9 34.86 10.85 -53.59
CA ILE A 9 34.99 10.88 -52.12
C ILE A 9 36.24 11.69 -51.71
N GLY A 10 37.35 11.57 -52.44
CA GLY A 10 38.55 12.37 -52.19
C GLY A 10 38.35 13.87 -52.42
N LYS A 11 37.57 14.25 -53.45
CA LYS A 11 37.25 15.67 -53.77
C LYS A 11 36.30 16.29 -52.75
N TYR A 12 35.37 15.51 -52.19
CA TYR A 12 34.38 15.94 -51.20
C TYR A 12 34.72 15.50 -49.78
N ARG A 13 35.99 15.15 -49.49
CA ARG A 13 36.40 14.60 -48.19
C ARG A 13 35.98 15.47 -47.01
N TRP A 14 36.10 16.78 -47.14
CA TRP A 14 35.77 17.74 -46.09
C TRP A 14 34.27 17.91 -45.86
N PRO A 15 33.44 18.11 -46.90
CA PRO A 15 31.98 18.11 -46.71
C PRO A 15 31.45 16.77 -46.20
N VAL A 16 31.99 15.63 -46.65
CA VAL A 16 31.59 14.30 -46.13
C VAL A 16 31.98 14.14 -44.67
N LEU A 17 33.20 14.56 -44.27
CA LEU A 17 33.64 14.54 -42.87
C LEU A 17 32.79 15.48 -42.00
N GLY A 18 32.46 16.67 -42.51
CA GLY A 18 31.58 17.63 -41.85
C GLY A 18 30.17 17.08 -41.64
N LEU A 19 29.62 16.39 -42.65
CA LEU A 19 28.32 15.72 -42.56
C LEU A 19 28.35 14.60 -41.53
N LEU A 20 29.41 13.80 -41.48
CA LEU A 20 29.64 12.77 -40.47
C LEU A 20 29.74 13.37 -39.05
N ILE A 21 30.47 14.46 -38.87
CA ILE A 21 30.60 15.15 -37.58
C ILE A 21 29.24 15.69 -37.14
N VAL A 22 28.50 16.37 -38.03
CA VAL A 22 27.15 16.86 -37.72
C VAL A 22 26.23 15.70 -37.36
N TRP A 23 26.30 14.58 -38.07
CA TRP A 23 25.49 13.39 -37.79
C TRP A 23 25.80 12.77 -36.43
N VAL A 24 27.09 12.66 -36.10
CA VAL A 24 27.55 12.09 -34.83
C VAL A 24 27.24 13.04 -33.66
N VAL A 25 27.43 14.35 -33.82
CA VAL A 25 27.11 15.36 -32.80
C VAL A 25 25.60 15.47 -32.59
N ALA A 26 24.81 15.52 -33.67
CA ALA A 26 23.35 15.53 -33.59
C ALA A 26 22.80 14.23 -33.00
N GLY A 27 23.36 13.08 -33.40
CA GLY A 27 23.01 11.77 -32.83
C GLY A 27 23.34 11.64 -31.35
N MET A 28 24.52 12.11 -30.92
CA MET A 28 24.87 12.17 -29.49
C MET A 28 23.98 13.13 -28.72
N TRP A 29 23.65 14.29 -29.28
CA TRP A 29 22.77 15.27 -28.65
C TRP A 29 21.34 14.71 -28.50
N LEU A 30 20.80 14.06 -29.54
CA LEU A 30 19.52 13.35 -29.49
C LEU A 30 19.53 12.22 -28.46
N TYR A 31 20.58 11.39 -28.44
CA TYR A 31 20.67 10.27 -27.50
C TYR A 31 20.77 10.75 -26.04
N ARG A 32 21.47 11.86 -25.80
CA ARG A 32 21.64 12.47 -24.48
C ARG A 32 20.35 13.12 -23.98
N ASN A 33 19.58 13.76 -24.86
CA ASN A 33 18.33 14.45 -24.53
C ASN A 33 17.08 13.64 -24.87
N ARG A 34 17.20 12.33 -25.14
CA ARG A 34 16.07 11.51 -25.62
C ARG A 34 14.87 11.50 -24.67
N TYR A 35 15.12 11.50 -23.36
CA TYR A 35 14.05 11.48 -22.36
C TYR A 35 13.41 12.85 -22.21
N GLU A 36 14.18 13.93 -22.31
CA GLU A 36 13.66 15.31 -22.34
C GLU A 36 12.86 15.58 -23.62
N MET A 37 13.28 15.06 -24.77
CA MET A 37 12.51 15.18 -26.01
C MET A 37 11.23 14.36 -25.97
N VAL A 38 11.26 13.13 -25.46
CA VAL A 38 10.05 12.32 -25.31
C VAL A 38 9.10 12.95 -24.29
N SER A 39 9.60 13.50 -23.18
CA SER A 39 8.75 14.21 -22.23
C SER A 39 8.20 15.51 -22.83
N TYR A 40 9.01 16.28 -23.57
CA TYR A 40 8.59 17.51 -24.26
C TYR A 40 7.57 17.26 -25.37
N LEU A 41 7.76 16.21 -26.18
CA LEU A 41 6.79 15.81 -27.21
C LEU A 41 5.50 15.26 -26.58
N SER A 42 5.61 14.56 -25.43
CA SER A 42 4.43 14.14 -24.67
C SER A 42 3.69 15.34 -24.06
N SER A 43 4.41 16.35 -23.55
CA SER A 43 3.80 17.54 -22.94
C SER A 43 3.22 18.50 -23.97
N ILE A 44 3.69 18.49 -25.22
CA ILE A 44 3.04 19.23 -26.33
C ILE A 44 1.79 18.50 -26.83
N SER A 45 1.74 17.16 -26.73
CA SER A 45 0.63 16.37 -27.27
C SER A 45 -0.48 16.09 -26.25
N THR A 46 -0.28 16.41 -24.98
CA THR A 46 -1.26 16.19 -23.92
C THR A 46 -1.40 17.42 -23.02
N ASP A 47 -2.63 17.95 -22.91
CA ASP A 47 -2.99 19.07 -22.03
C ASP A 47 -3.03 18.67 -20.54
N TYR A 48 -2.22 17.69 -20.12
CA TYR A 48 -2.17 17.26 -18.73
C TYR A 48 -1.24 18.16 -17.90
N PRO A 49 -1.58 18.45 -16.64
CA PRO A 49 -0.67 19.17 -15.75
C PRO A 49 0.62 18.37 -15.54
N GLU A 50 1.74 19.07 -15.34
CA GLU A 50 3.00 18.41 -15.01
C GLU A 50 2.89 17.62 -13.70
N PRO A 51 3.68 16.55 -13.49
CA PRO A 51 3.61 15.74 -12.27
C PRO A 51 3.78 16.58 -10.99
N GLY A 52 2.76 16.62 -10.12
CA GLY A 52 2.77 17.43 -8.90
C GLY A 52 2.10 18.81 -9.03
N LEU A 53 1.66 19.20 -10.23
CA LEU A 53 0.73 20.32 -10.47
C LEU A 53 -0.68 19.78 -10.70
N GLN A 54 -1.69 20.65 -10.64
CA GLN A 54 -3.09 20.29 -10.81
C GLN A 54 -3.86 21.34 -11.61
N ASP A 55 -4.93 20.91 -12.28
CA ASP A 55 -6.02 21.76 -12.80
C ASP A 55 -7.35 21.32 -12.16
N PRO A 56 -7.63 21.76 -10.92
CA PRO A 56 -8.80 21.28 -10.17
C PRO A 56 -10.13 21.75 -10.74
N SER A 57 -10.16 22.94 -11.38
CA SER A 57 -11.36 23.46 -12.03
C SER A 57 -11.75 22.57 -13.21
N HIS A 58 -10.79 22.23 -14.08
CA HIS A 58 -11.05 21.32 -15.19
C HIS A 58 -11.49 19.93 -14.70
N ALA A 59 -10.77 19.38 -13.72
CA ALA A 59 -11.11 18.08 -13.10
C ALA A 59 -12.56 18.07 -12.57
N TYR A 60 -12.95 19.14 -11.86
CA TYR A 60 -14.25 19.24 -11.24
C TYR A 60 -15.37 19.32 -12.27
N PHE A 61 -15.34 20.33 -13.15
CA PHE A 61 -16.45 20.61 -14.05
C PHE A 61 -16.59 19.59 -15.19
N GLN A 62 -15.48 18.98 -15.64
CA GLN A 62 -15.54 18.01 -16.74
C GLN A 62 -15.83 16.58 -16.28
N PHE A 63 -15.40 16.19 -15.09
CA PHE A 63 -15.43 14.78 -14.68
C PHE A 63 -16.12 14.56 -13.33
N VAL A 64 -15.67 15.23 -12.27
CA VAL A 64 -16.18 14.96 -10.91
C VAL A 64 -17.64 15.37 -10.75
N GLN A 65 -18.01 16.57 -11.18
CA GLN A 65 -19.38 17.04 -11.09
C GLN A 65 -20.34 16.17 -11.92
N PRO A 66 -20.09 15.91 -13.21
CA PRO A 66 -20.93 15.00 -14.00
C PRO A 66 -21.08 13.60 -13.38
N ALA A 67 -20.00 13.04 -12.85
CA ALA A 67 -20.03 11.73 -12.18
C ALA A 67 -20.90 11.73 -10.92
N MET A 68 -20.85 12.78 -10.11
CA MET A 68 -21.70 12.91 -8.92
C MET A 68 -23.16 13.20 -9.29
N ASP A 69 -23.39 14.04 -10.29
CA ASP A 69 -24.72 14.44 -10.75
C ASP A 69 -25.47 13.23 -11.33
N SER A 70 -24.81 12.36 -12.11
CA SER A 70 -25.45 11.15 -12.66
C SER A 70 -25.98 10.20 -11.57
N ILE A 71 -25.21 9.98 -10.50
CA ILE A 71 -25.64 9.17 -9.35
C ILE A 71 -26.78 9.85 -8.58
N ARG A 72 -26.70 11.16 -8.40
CA ARG A 72 -27.70 11.93 -7.65
C ARG A 72 -29.02 12.02 -8.39
N GLU A 73 -29.00 12.27 -9.69
CA GLU A 73 -30.18 12.40 -10.55
C GLU A 73 -30.91 11.07 -10.69
N GLU A 74 -30.19 9.95 -10.82
CA GLU A 74 -30.76 8.60 -10.85
C GLU A 74 -31.18 8.08 -9.45
N GLY A 75 -30.87 8.83 -8.38
CA GLY A 75 -31.20 8.46 -7.00
C GLY A 75 -30.45 7.21 -6.51
N ILE A 76 -29.27 6.94 -7.08
CA ILE A 76 -28.49 5.74 -6.78
C ILE A 76 -27.79 5.87 -5.42
N ARG A 77 -28.17 5.00 -4.51
CA ARG A 77 -27.57 4.79 -3.19
C ARG A 77 -26.36 3.84 -3.26
N LEU A 78 -25.16 4.41 -3.31
CA LEU A 78 -23.88 3.68 -3.30
C LEU A 78 -23.70 2.83 -2.03
N ASP A 79 -24.18 3.30 -0.88
CA ASP A 79 -24.12 2.58 0.39
C ASP A 79 -24.94 1.27 0.38
N LEU A 80 -26.10 1.27 -0.30
CA LEU A 80 -26.90 0.08 -0.50
C LEU A 80 -26.22 -0.90 -1.46
N MET A 81 -25.59 -0.39 -2.52
CA MET A 81 -24.80 -1.20 -3.45
C MET A 81 -23.60 -1.85 -2.75
N LYS A 82 -22.86 -1.10 -1.93
CA LYS A 82 -21.75 -1.64 -1.11
C LYS A 82 -22.23 -2.77 -0.19
N LYS A 83 -23.38 -2.61 0.48
CA LYS A 83 -23.97 -3.66 1.34
C LYS A 83 -24.44 -4.89 0.57
N SER A 84 -24.80 -4.72 -0.70
CA SER A 84 -25.17 -5.83 -1.58
C SER A 84 -23.99 -6.64 -2.11
N CYS A 85 -22.77 -6.15 -1.94
CA CYS A 85 -21.59 -6.93 -2.26
C CYS A 85 -21.60 -8.22 -1.44
N PRO A 86 -21.42 -9.40 -2.08
CA PRO A 86 -21.39 -10.66 -1.35
C PRO A 86 -20.34 -10.54 -0.25
N ALA A 87 -20.75 -10.88 0.98
CA ALA A 87 -19.99 -10.65 2.21
C ALA A 87 -18.54 -11.12 2.12
N ARG A 88 -18.26 -12.07 1.22
CA ARG A 88 -16.95 -12.67 1.00
C ARG A 88 -16.85 -13.15 -0.45
N SER A 89 -16.56 -12.26 -1.40
CA SER A 89 -15.95 -12.74 -2.65
C SER A 89 -14.59 -13.36 -2.30
N LYS A 90 -14.61 -14.68 -2.00
CA LYS A 90 -13.43 -15.52 -1.74
C LYS A 90 -12.57 -15.73 -2.98
N GLN A 91 -13.00 -15.21 -4.13
CA GLN A 91 -12.18 -15.25 -5.32
C GLN A 91 -10.92 -14.44 -5.06
N ARG A 92 -9.77 -15.12 -5.18
CA ARG A 92 -8.47 -14.48 -5.33
C ARG A 92 -8.55 -13.65 -6.61
N ILE A 93 -8.89 -12.38 -6.46
CA ILE A 93 -8.83 -11.42 -7.53
C ILE A 93 -7.35 -11.03 -7.66
N PHE A 94 -6.68 -11.80 -8.52
CA PHE A 94 -5.40 -11.56 -9.21
C PHE A 94 -4.07 -11.73 -8.47
N ASN A 95 -3.12 -12.36 -9.17
CA ASN A 95 -1.69 -12.16 -8.95
C ASN A 95 -1.33 -10.81 -9.57
N VAL A 96 -1.22 -9.77 -8.76
CA VAL A 96 -0.80 -8.45 -9.24
C VAL A 96 0.73 -8.41 -9.18
N GLU A 97 1.38 -8.39 -10.34
CA GLU A 97 2.74 -7.89 -10.45
C GLU A 97 2.67 -6.36 -10.28
N LEU A 98 2.93 -5.88 -9.05
CA LEU A 98 3.03 -4.47 -8.70
C LEU A 98 4.37 -3.88 -9.15
N ALA A 99 4.66 -4.00 -10.45
CA ALA A 99 5.64 -3.17 -11.12
C ALA A 99 4.90 -1.97 -11.74
N ARG A 100 5.24 -0.76 -11.28
CA ARG A 100 4.75 0.52 -11.80
C ARG A 100 4.98 0.60 -13.31
N HIS A 101 3.92 0.87 -14.05
CA HIS A 101 3.70 2.10 -14.82
C HIS A 101 2.24 2.04 -15.32
N HIS A 102 1.40 2.95 -14.83
CA HIS A 102 -0.05 3.08 -15.09
C HIS A 102 -0.91 1.81 -14.95
N TRP A 103 -1.40 1.54 -13.73
CA TRP A 103 -2.53 0.63 -13.52
C TRP A 103 -3.78 1.08 -14.32
N LEU A 104 -3.89 2.37 -14.64
CA LEU A 104 -4.83 2.96 -15.60
C LEU A 104 -4.80 2.31 -17.00
N GLU A 105 -3.63 1.91 -17.51
CA GLU A 105 -3.53 1.13 -18.75
C GLU A 105 -3.96 -0.33 -18.53
N LYS A 106 -3.77 -0.86 -17.31
CA LYS A 106 -4.27 -2.18 -16.92
C LYS A 106 -5.80 -2.22 -16.75
N ILE A 107 -6.49 -1.11 -16.45
CA ILE A 107 -7.97 -1.05 -16.41
C ILE A 107 -8.59 -1.43 -17.76
N ARG A 108 -7.96 -1.04 -18.88
CA ARG A 108 -8.45 -1.41 -20.23
C ARG A 108 -8.40 -2.92 -20.50
N SER A 109 -7.51 -3.66 -19.82
CA SER A 109 -7.45 -5.13 -19.90
C SER A 109 -8.20 -5.85 -18.77
N TRP A 110 -8.56 -5.15 -17.69
CA TRP A 110 -9.30 -5.70 -16.54
C TRP A 110 -10.79 -5.94 -16.78
N ASN A 111 -11.38 -5.38 -17.85
CA ASN A 111 -12.79 -5.54 -18.20
C ASN A 111 -13.11 -6.72 -19.15
N VAL A 112 -12.14 -7.55 -19.53
CA VAL A 112 -12.40 -8.71 -20.38
C VAL A 112 -12.42 -9.97 -19.52
N ALA A 113 -13.59 -10.33 -19.01
CA ALA A 113 -13.82 -11.70 -18.58
C ALA A 113 -13.49 -12.63 -19.76
N ALA A 114 -12.65 -13.64 -19.55
CA ALA A 114 -12.41 -14.65 -20.57
C ALA A 114 -13.75 -15.29 -20.95
N PRO A 115 -14.05 -15.50 -22.24
CA PRO A 115 -15.33 -16.05 -22.67
C PRO A 115 -15.56 -17.42 -22.02
N GLY A 116 -16.61 -17.52 -21.20
CA GLY A 116 -17.03 -18.78 -20.56
C GLY A 116 -16.89 -18.86 -19.03
N GLN A 117 -16.46 -17.81 -18.32
CA GLN A 117 -16.51 -17.78 -16.85
C GLN A 117 -17.68 -16.93 -16.34
N SER A 118 -18.71 -17.57 -15.80
CA SER A 118 -19.76 -16.90 -15.03
C SER A 118 -19.29 -16.75 -13.58
N PRO A 119 -19.09 -15.53 -13.05
CA PRO A 119 -18.91 -15.35 -11.61
C PRO A 119 -20.18 -15.80 -10.90
N GLU A 120 -20.05 -16.73 -9.95
CA GLU A 120 -21.14 -17.08 -9.03
C GLU A 120 -21.36 -15.90 -8.10
N ILE A 121 -22.30 -15.03 -8.47
CA ILE A 121 -22.76 -13.92 -7.65
C ILE A 121 -24.05 -14.36 -6.96
N ILE A 122 -24.05 -14.39 -5.63
CA ILE A 122 -25.30 -14.43 -4.85
C ILE A 122 -25.72 -12.97 -4.70
N GLU A 123 -26.46 -12.44 -5.67
CA GLU A 123 -26.96 -11.07 -5.67
C GLU A 123 -28.24 -10.91 -4.85
N PRO A 124 -28.50 -9.75 -4.23
CA PRO A 124 -29.83 -9.16 -4.28
C PRO A 124 -30.02 -8.55 -5.69
N THR A 125 -30.45 -9.41 -6.61
CA THR A 125 -30.38 -9.31 -8.09
C THR A 125 -31.00 -8.06 -8.74
N GLY A 126 -31.84 -7.30 -8.05
CA GLY A 126 -32.56 -6.18 -8.69
C GLY A 126 -31.77 -4.87 -8.72
N TYR A 127 -31.34 -4.40 -7.54
CA TYR A 127 -30.89 -3.03 -7.38
C TYR A 127 -29.45 -2.82 -7.85
N TRP A 128 -28.55 -3.74 -7.50
CA TRP A 128 -27.14 -3.64 -7.89
C TRP A 128 -26.98 -3.81 -9.41
N ALA A 129 -27.60 -4.84 -10.01
CA ALA A 129 -27.52 -5.11 -11.44
C ALA A 129 -28.08 -3.97 -12.30
N ARG A 130 -29.14 -3.28 -11.85
CA ARG A 130 -29.73 -2.13 -12.57
C ARG A 130 -28.83 -0.90 -12.60
N ASN A 131 -28.07 -0.67 -11.53
CA ASN A 131 -27.32 0.59 -11.35
C ASN A 131 -25.82 0.42 -11.63
N LYS A 132 -25.34 -0.82 -11.80
CA LYS A 132 -23.92 -1.14 -11.99
C LYS A 132 -23.28 -0.34 -13.13
N GLU A 133 -23.97 -0.22 -14.26
CA GLU A 133 -23.42 0.46 -15.45
C GLU A 133 -23.23 1.95 -15.20
N THR A 134 -24.25 2.65 -14.68
CA THR A 134 -24.14 4.07 -14.32
C THR A 134 -23.01 4.32 -13.31
N VAL A 135 -22.90 3.49 -12.27
CA VAL A 135 -21.84 3.64 -11.26
C VAL A 135 -20.45 3.34 -11.85
N LEU A 136 -20.35 2.41 -12.80
CA LEU A 136 -19.10 2.10 -13.48
C LEU A 136 -18.64 3.26 -14.39
N ASP A 137 -19.56 3.89 -15.12
CA ASP A 137 -19.24 5.03 -15.96
C ASP A 137 -18.81 6.23 -15.12
N ALA A 138 -19.54 6.52 -14.04
CA ALA A 138 -19.17 7.56 -13.09
C ALA A 138 -17.80 7.29 -12.44
N LEU A 139 -17.50 6.03 -12.09
CA LEU A 139 -16.17 5.64 -11.60
C LEU A 139 -15.08 5.89 -12.65
N GLN A 140 -15.33 5.60 -13.93
CA GLN A 140 -14.36 5.88 -15.00
C GLN A 140 -14.08 7.37 -15.14
N ASP A 141 -15.09 8.22 -15.01
CA ASP A 141 -14.90 9.67 -15.05
C ASP A 141 -14.13 10.18 -13.83
N LEU A 142 -14.41 9.68 -12.63
CA LEU A 142 -13.61 9.99 -11.44
C LEU A 142 -12.14 9.58 -11.60
N ILE A 143 -11.89 8.42 -12.22
CA ILE A 143 -10.55 7.94 -12.53
C ILE A 143 -9.87 8.82 -13.60
N ARG A 144 -10.62 9.40 -14.55
CA ARG A 144 -10.06 10.39 -15.49
C ARG A 144 -9.76 11.72 -14.82
N ALA A 145 -10.55 12.11 -13.81
CA ALA A 145 -10.33 13.33 -13.06
C ALA A 145 -8.92 13.36 -12.40
N THR A 146 -8.38 12.21 -11.99
CA THR A 146 -7.05 12.12 -11.37
C THR A 146 -5.90 12.48 -12.32
N TYR A 147 -6.13 12.52 -13.63
CA TYR A 147 -5.15 13.07 -14.58
C TYR A 147 -4.97 14.57 -14.43
N TYR A 148 -5.97 15.27 -13.88
CA TYR A 148 -6.00 16.72 -13.76
C TYR A 148 -5.84 17.16 -12.31
N ALA A 149 -6.54 16.52 -11.36
CA ALA A 149 -6.40 16.86 -9.95
C ALA A 149 -6.78 15.70 -9.03
N TYR A 150 -6.14 15.65 -7.88
CA TYR A 150 -6.49 14.77 -6.76
C TYR A 150 -7.22 15.52 -5.64
N GLU A 151 -7.00 16.82 -5.53
CA GLU A 151 -7.61 17.71 -4.54
C GLU A 151 -8.38 18.80 -5.27
N ILE A 152 -9.64 19.02 -4.87
CA ILE A 152 -10.47 20.09 -5.44
C ILE A 152 -11.00 20.91 -4.29
N THR A 153 -10.56 22.15 -4.17
CA THR A 153 -10.95 23.04 -3.08
C THR A 153 -12.33 23.66 -3.34
N GLY A 154 -12.92 24.26 -2.31
CA GLY A 154 -14.13 25.07 -2.46
C GLY A 154 -13.97 26.23 -3.44
N GLU A 155 -12.79 26.85 -3.49
CA GLU A 155 -12.50 27.97 -4.39
C GLU A 155 -12.53 27.53 -5.87
N ASP A 156 -11.95 26.37 -6.17
CA ASP A 156 -11.87 25.80 -7.53
C ASP A 156 -13.24 25.50 -8.16
N ARG A 157 -14.25 25.27 -7.31
CA ARG A 157 -15.63 24.98 -7.73
C ARG A 157 -16.59 26.17 -7.59
N GLY A 158 -16.06 27.36 -7.25
CA GLY A 158 -16.87 28.56 -7.04
C GLY A 158 -17.71 28.54 -5.75
N ARG A 159 -17.34 27.73 -4.77
CA ARG A 159 -18.02 27.58 -3.46
C ARG A 159 -17.00 27.70 -2.31
N PRO A 160 -16.49 28.92 -2.05
CA PRO A 160 -15.47 29.13 -1.02
C PRO A 160 -16.01 28.74 0.36
N GLY A 161 -15.16 28.10 1.17
CA GLY A 161 -15.50 27.64 2.52
C GLY A 161 -16.13 26.24 2.61
N GLU A 162 -16.42 25.59 1.49
CA GLU A 162 -16.77 24.17 1.51
C GLU A 162 -15.51 23.27 1.62
N GLU A 163 -15.70 22.05 2.14
CA GLU A 163 -14.61 21.08 2.32
C GLU A 163 -13.92 20.70 0.99
N ILE A 164 -12.65 20.33 1.08
CA ILE A 164 -11.87 19.85 -0.06
C ILE A 164 -12.39 18.48 -0.47
N ILE A 165 -12.71 18.32 -1.75
CA ILE A 165 -12.99 16.99 -2.31
C ILE A 165 -11.65 16.29 -2.56
N LEU A 166 -11.48 15.12 -1.95
CA LEU A 166 -10.43 14.18 -2.30
C LEU A 166 -10.98 13.20 -3.35
N VAL A 167 -10.53 13.33 -4.59
CA VAL A 167 -10.88 12.41 -5.68
C VAL A 167 -10.62 10.93 -5.33
N PRO A 168 -9.51 10.53 -4.68
CA PRO A 168 -9.32 9.12 -4.29
C PRO A 168 -10.37 8.61 -3.28
N ALA A 169 -10.95 9.49 -2.45
CA ALA A 169 -12.03 9.12 -1.54
C ALA A 169 -13.32 8.80 -2.32
N LEU A 170 -13.65 9.64 -3.32
CA LEU A 170 -14.79 9.37 -4.22
C LEU A 170 -14.58 8.07 -5.02
N ILE A 171 -13.40 7.87 -5.60
CA ILE A 171 -13.06 6.62 -6.30
C ILE A 171 -13.26 5.42 -5.38
N THR A 172 -12.84 5.53 -4.12
CA THR A 172 -13.02 4.46 -3.12
C THR A 172 -14.50 4.14 -2.90
N GLU A 173 -15.34 5.15 -2.66
CA GLU A 173 -16.78 4.96 -2.42
C GLU A 173 -17.47 4.25 -3.60
N TYR A 174 -17.19 4.69 -4.83
CA TYR A 174 -17.76 4.11 -6.04
C TYR A 174 -17.22 2.71 -6.32
N ALA A 175 -15.92 2.50 -6.14
CA ALA A 175 -15.29 1.20 -6.32
C ALA A 175 -15.81 0.17 -5.30
N GLU A 176 -16.03 0.56 -4.05
CA GLU A 176 -16.63 -0.31 -3.04
C GLU A 176 -18.09 -0.65 -3.36
N ALA A 177 -18.87 0.28 -3.91
CA ALA A 177 -20.23 0.02 -4.39
C ALA A 177 -20.26 -1.02 -5.53
N LEU A 178 -19.21 -1.06 -6.36
CA LEU A 178 -19.02 -2.05 -7.42
C LEU A 178 -18.28 -3.32 -6.96
N CYS A 179 -18.03 -3.47 -5.65
CA CYS A 179 -17.32 -4.60 -5.07
C CYS A 179 -15.85 -4.75 -5.56
N MET A 180 -15.22 -3.63 -5.92
CA MET A 180 -13.83 -3.53 -6.41
C MET A 180 -12.92 -2.71 -5.46
N PRO A 181 -12.80 -3.05 -4.17
CA PRO A 181 -12.09 -2.21 -3.18
C PRO A 181 -10.60 -2.00 -3.46
N LEU A 182 -9.97 -2.82 -4.31
CA LEU A 182 -8.57 -2.64 -4.71
C LEU A 182 -8.37 -1.38 -5.56
N LEU A 183 -9.34 -0.97 -6.37
CA LEU A 183 -9.24 0.24 -7.20
C LEU A 183 -9.13 1.49 -6.32
N GLY A 184 -9.99 1.61 -5.31
CA GLY A 184 -9.92 2.70 -4.33
C GLY A 184 -8.54 2.78 -3.66
N ARG A 185 -8.00 1.63 -3.25
CA ARG A 185 -6.66 1.56 -2.68
C ARG A 185 -5.57 2.08 -3.62
N LEU A 186 -5.56 1.63 -4.87
CA LEU A 186 -4.54 2.05 -5.82
C LEU A 186 -4.61 3.57 -6.06
N ALA A 187 -5.82 4.15 -6.10
CA ALA A 187 -5.99 5.60 -6.18
C ALA A 187 -5.39 6.35 -4.97
N TRP A 188 -5.47 5.77 -3.75
CA TRP A 188 -4.77 6.32 -2.60
C TRP A 188 -3.25 6.21 -2.71
N GLY A 189 -2.72 5.13 -3.29
CA GLY A 189 -1.30 4.98 -3.61
C GLY A 189 -0.79 6.07 -4.56
N ASP A 190 -1.51 6.32 -5.65
CA ASP A 190 -1.20 7.41 -6.59
C ASP A 190 -1.24 8.79 -5.91
N TYR A 191 -2.21 9.00 -5.03
CA TYR A 191 -2.31 10.24 -4.28
C TYR A 191 -1.14 10.45 -3.30
N VAL A 192 -0.63 9.39 -2.67
CA VAL A 192 0.60 9.43 -1.86
C VAL A 192 1.79 9.89 -2.72
N GLU A 193 1.95 9.31 -3.92
CA GLU A 193 3.02 9.69 -4.85
C GLU A 193 2.89 11.15 -5.32
N PHE A 194 1.66 11.60 -5.58
CA PHE A 194 1.36 12.98 -5.92
C PHE A 194 1.78 13.94 -4.79
N GLN A 195 1.40 13.64 -3.54
CA GLN A 195 1.74 14.48 -2.38
C GLN A 195 3.26 14.56 -2.16
N GLU A 196 3.97 13.43 -2.29
CA GLU A 196 5.43 13.40 -2.21
C GLU A 196 6.04 14.25 -3.32
N THR A 197 5.61 14.07 -4.58
CA THR A 197 6.11 14.83 -5.74
C THR A 197 5.87 16.33 -5.58
N ARG A 198 4.68 16.73 -5.12
CA ARG A 198 4.35 18.12 -4.82
C ARG A 198 5.28 18.69 -3.74
N ALA A 199 5.50 17.96 -2.66
CA ALA A 199 6.41 18.37 -1.59
C ALA A 199 7.85 18.55 -2.09
N TYR A 200 8.36 17.66 -2.97
CA TYR A 200 9.67 17.85 -3.59
C TYR A 200 9.74 19.13 -4.41
N ARG A 201 8.73 19.41 -5.23
CA ARG A 201 8.70 20.63 -6.06
C ARG A 201 8.65 21.89 -5.21
N GLU A 202 7.82 21.90 -4.17
CA GLU A 202 7.72 23.04 -3.24
C GLU A 202 9.07 23.29 -2.54
N LEU A 203 9.77 22.22 -2.13
CA LEU A 203 11.11 22.31 -1.57
C LEU A 203 12.15 22.77 -2.60
N GLU A 204 12.14 22.26 -3.83
CA GLU A 204 13.06 22.70 -4.89
C GLU A 204 12.88 24.18 -5.26
N ALA A 205 11.65 24.69 -5.18
CA ALA A 205 11.34 26.09 -5.46
C ALA A 205 11.73 27.03 -4.30
N SER A 206 11.67 26.57 -3.05
CA SER A 206 11.92 27.39 -1.85
C SER A 206 13.30 27.20 -1.21
N ALA A 207 14.02 26.13 -1.54
CA ALA A 207 15.30 25.80 -0.92
C ALA A 207 16.49 26.53 -1.58
N PRO A 208 17.58 26.78 -0.82
CA PRO A 208 18.83 27.28 -1.39
C PRO A 208 19.40 26.30 -2.44
N GLU A 209 20.22 26.82 -3.36
CA GLU A 209 20.83 26.05 -4.46
C GLU A 209 21.56 24.78 -3.99
N SER A 210 22.08 24.78 -2.75
CA SER A 210 22.69 23.63 -2.09
C SER A 210 21.77 22.41 -1.96
N TYR A 211 20.44 22.57 -1.98
CA TYR A 211 19.48 21.47 -1.93
C TYR A 211 19.60 20.53 -3.14
N ARG A 212 19.94 21.06 -4.33
CA ARG A 212 20.10 20.26 -5.55
C ARG A 212 21.28 19.29 -5.48
N TYR A 213 22.27 19.58 -4.65
CA TYR A 213 23.47 18.75 -4.47
C TYR A 213 23.33 17.72 -3.34
N ARG A 214 22.21 17.70 -2.61
CA ARG A 214 21.95 16.71 -1.57
C ARG A 214 21.73 15.33 -2.18
N LEU A 215 22.07 14.30 -1.40
CA LEU A 215 21.83 12.91 -1.79
C LEU A 215 20.31 12.66 -1.91
N PRO A 216 19.88 11.78 -2.82
CA PRO A 216 18.45 11.45 -2.99
C PRO A 216 17.75 11.10 -1.67
N ALA A 217 18.37 10.23 -0.85
CA ALA A 217 17.81 9.85 0.45
C ALA A 217 17.63 11.04 1.42
N GLU A 218 18.51 12.04 1.40
CA GLU A 218 18.36 13.24 2.22
C GLU A 218 17.19 14.10 1.74
N ARG A 219 17.02 14.19 0.41
CA ARG A 219 15.91 14.93 -0.18
C ARG A 219 14.58 14.26 0.15
N ASP A 220 14.54 12.93 0.15
CA ASP A 220 13.37 12.14 0.52
C ASP A 220 12.96 12.40 1.97
N LEU A 221 13.93 12.38 2.90
CA LEU A 221 13.67 12.68 4.30
C LEU A 221 13.16 14.11 4.50
N LEU A 222 13.66 15.08 3.73
CA LEU A 222 13.19 16.47 3.79
C LEU A 222 11.77 16.62 3.25
N ALA A 223 11.44 15.93 2.15
CA ALA A 223 10.07 15.92 1.60
C ALA A 223 9.09 15.24 2.55
N LEU A 224 9.46 14.11 3.15
CA LEU A 224 8.64 13.47 4.17
C LEU A 224 8.50 14.36 5.42
N ALA A 225 9.53 15.16 5.74
CA ALA A 225 9.49 16.05 6.91
C ALA A 225 8.51 17.21 6.72
N SER A 226 8.39 17.76 5.51
CA SER A 226 7.37 18.78 5.23
C SER A 226 5.95 18.21 5.28
N LEU A 227 5.78 16.91 4.99
CA LEU A 227 4.48 16.22 5.02
C LEU A 227 4.07 15.68 6.39
N ARG A 228 4.93 15.75 7.41
CA ARG A 228 4.69 15.15 8.74
C ARG A 228 3.38 15.58 9.41
N ASN A 229 2.95 16.83 9.22
CA ASN A 229 1.71 17.33 9.81
C ASN A 229 0.53 17.38 8.82
N SER A 230 0.71 16.83 7.61
CA SER A 230 -0.37 16.78 6.62
C SER A 230 -1.35 15.67 6.98
N ARG A 231 -2.56 16.07 7.42
CA ARG A 231 -3.66 15.15 7.71
C ARG A 231 -4.00 14.29 6.49
N ASN A 232 -4.09 14.90 5.32
CA ASN A 232 -4.45 14.22 4.08
C ASN A 232 -3.40 13.18 3.68
N TYR A 233 -2.10 13.47 3.89
CA TYR A 233 -1.03 12.52 3.60
C TYR A 233 -1.04 11.32 4.54
N GLN A 234 -1.21 11.56 5.85
CA GLN A 234 -1.34 10.47 6.82
C GLN A 234 -2.57 9.59 6.54
N GLU A 235 -3.70 10.21 6.22
CA GLU A 235 -4.91 9.50 5.81
C GLU A 235 -4.68 8.69 4.54
N ALA A 236 -4.02 9.26 3.53
CA ALA A 236 -3.71 8.58 2.28
C ALA A 236 -2.87 7.32 2.50
N LEU A 237 -1.82 7.39 3.33
CA LEU A 237 -0.99 6.24 3.68
C LEU A 237 -1.81 5.14 4.39
N LEU A 238 -2.71 5.51 5.32
CA LEU A 238 -3.58 4.57 6.02
C LEU A 238 -4.59 3.90 5.09
N GLN A 239 -5.23 4.68 4.21
CA GLN A 239 -6.16 4.15 3.22
C GLN A 239 -5.43 3.24 2.22
N TYR A 240 -4.18 3.58 1.86
CA TYR A 240 -3.37 2.77 0.98
C TYR A 240 -3.01 1.40 1.59
N LEU A 241 -2.74 1.34 2.90
CA LEU A 241 -2.51 0.07 3.61
C LEU A 241 -3.76 -0.83 3.66
N GLY A 242 -4.95 -0.25 3.58
CA GLY A 242 -6.22 -0.97 3.55
C GLY A 242 -7.34 -0.41 4.42
N GLY A 243 -7.15 0.75 5.03
CA GLY A 243 -8.17 1.45 5.82
C GLY A 243 -8.37 0.88 7.23
N GLY A 244 -8.61 1.78 8.19
CA GLY A 244 -8.90 1.45 9.59
C GLY A 244 -7.93 2.08 10.59
N ALA A 245 -8.40 2.30 11.82
CA ALA A 245 -7.51 2.50 12.97
C ALA A 245 -6.60 1.27 13.09
N PRO A 246 -5.36 1.41 13.60
CA PRO A 246 -4.39 0.32 13.65
C PRO A 246 -5.02 -0.87 14.37
N SER A 247 -5.34 -1.90 13.60
CA SER A 247 -5.89 -3.16 14.09
C SER A 247 -4.79 -4.17 13.91
N PRO A 248 -4.42 -4.94 14.95
CA PRO A 248 -3.36 -5.91 14.84
C PRO A 248 -3.60 -6.80 13.62
N PHE A 249 -2.62 -6.82 12.73
CA PHE A 249 -2.65 -7.65 11.54
C PHE A 249 -2.73 -9.12 11.98
N SER A 250 -3.77 -9.83 11.57
CA SER A 250 -3.86 -11.27 11.77
C SER A 250 -3.41 -11.99 10.49
N PRO A 251 -2.31 -12.76 10.53
CA PRO A 251 -1.84 -13.58 9.40
C PRO A 251 -2.90 -14.60 8.94
N GLU A 252 -3.68 -15.13 9.87
CA GLU A 252 -4.75 -16.11 9.62
C GLU A 252 -6.00 -15.45 9.01
N GLY A 253 -6.16 -14.15 9.23
CA GLY A 253 -7.17 -13.28 8.66
C GLY A 253 -6.72 -12.51 7.41
N CYS A 254 -5.59 -12.88 6.79
CA CYS A 254 -5.04 -12.19 5.61
C CYS A 254 -5.96 -12.37 4.38
N GLN A 255 -7.04 -11.61 4.37
CA GLN A 255 -7.95 -11.46 3.25
C GLN A 255 -7.20 -10.71 2.14
N SER A 256 -7.44 -11.07 0.88
CA SER A 256 -6.79 -10.52 -0.34
C SER A 256 -7.01 -9.02 -0.58
N ARG A 257 -7.42 -8.27 0.45
CA ARG A 257 -7.80 -6.87 0.42
C ARG A 257 -6.95 -6.02 1.37
N SER A 258 -5.83 -6.47 1.93
CA SER A 258 -4.86 -5.56 2.56
C SER A 258 -3.61 -5.45 1.68
N LEU A 259 -2.97 -4.28 1.63
CA LEU A 259 -1.68 -4.14 0.93
C LEU A 259 -0.64 -5.09 1.51
N VAL A 260 -0.67 -5.36 2.82
CA VAL A 260 0.21 -6.33 3.49
C VAL A 260 0.07 -7.74 2.90
N CYS A 261 -1.15 -8.12 2.50
CA CYS A 261 -1.43 -9.44 1.94
C CYS A 261 -1.01 -9.56 0.47
N LEU A 262 -1.25 -8.50 -0.31
CA LEU A 262 -0.98 -8.45 -1.75
C LEU A 262 0.50 -8.16 -2.04
N ALA A 263 1.09 -7.24 -1.29
CA ALA A 263 2.37 -6.60 -1.55
C ALA A 263 3.07 -6.26 -0.22
N PRO A 264 3.49 -7.26 0.56
CA PRO A 264 4.04 -7.03 1.89
C PRO A 264 5.28 -6.11 1.89
N ARG A 265 6.09 -6.16 0.84
CA ARG A 265 7.25 -5.27 0.67
C ARG A 265 6.85 -3.80 0.51
N GLU A 266 5.83 -3.57 -0.32
CA GLU A 266 5.31 -2.23 -0.55
C GLU A 266 4.64 -1.71 0.73
N ALA A 267 3.85 -2.55 1.40
CA ALA A 267 3.28 -2.22 2.70
C ALA A 267 4.36 -1.84 3.73
N PHE A 268 5.48 -2.57 3.78
CA PHE A 268 6.61 -2.22 4.65
C PHE A 268 7.18 -0.82 4.34
N GLN A 269 7.33 -0.46 3.07
CA GLN A 269 7.77 0.88 2.67
C GLN A 269 6.75 1.96 3.05
N VAL A 270 5.45 1.68 2.89
CA VAL A 270 4.37 2.58 3.30
C VAL A 270 4.36 2.76 4.82
N TYR A 271 4.61 1.72 5.61
CA TYR A 271 4.79 1.83 7.07
C TYR A 271 6.01 2.70 7.43
N ASN A 272 7.15 2.59 6.72
CA ASN A 272 8.30 3.48 6.96
C ASN A 272 7.93 4.96 6.78
N ARG A 273 7.22 5.28 5.69
CA ARG A 273 6.72 6.65 5.44
C ARG A 273 5.76 7.10 6.53
N LEU A 274 4.82 6.24 6.92
CA LEU A 274 3.83 6.53 7.94
C LEU A 274 4.46 6.74 9.32
N ILE A 275 5.44 5.92 9.72
CA ILE A 275 6.21 6.08 10.96
C ILE A 275 6.92 7.44 10.97
N PHE A 276 7.53 7.84 9.86
CA PHE A 276 8.21 9.12 9.75
C PHE A 276 7.25 10.32 9.84
N ALA A 277 6.08 10.19 9.21
CA ALA A 277 5.06 11.23 9.18
C ALA A 277 4.14 11.24 10.41
N ALA A 278 4.16 10.21 11.27
CA ALA A 278 3.20 10.09 12.37
C ALA A 278 3.54 10.94 13.61
N PRO A 279 2.52 11.30 14.42
CA PRO A 279 2.73 11.84 15.75
C PRO A 279 3.29 10.76 16.69
N THR A 280 4.09 11.18 17.69
CA THR A 280 4.87 10.28 18.56
C THR A 280 4.00 9.26 19.30
N GLU A 281 2.77 9.63 19.66
CA GLU A 281 1.81 8.80 20.38
C GLU A 281 1.35 7.58 19.56
N ARG A 282 1.44 7.65 18.23
CA ARG A 282 1.05 6.55 17.33
C ARG A 282 2.19 5.59 17.03
N LEU A 283 3.45 5.98 17.27
CA LEU A 283 4.62 5.18 16.88
C LEU A 283 4.62 3.75 17.45
N PRO A 284 4.26 3.49 18.72
CA PRO A 284 4.24 2.12 19.24
C PRO A 284 3.32 1.17 18.46
N TYR A 285 2.17 1.68 18.00
CA TYR A 285 1.22 0.90 17.20
C TYR A 285 1.78 0.62 15.80
N LEU A 286 2.40 1.62 15.18
CA LEU A 286 2.98 1.49 13.84
C LEU A 286 4.19 0.54 13.83
N PHE A 287 5.02 0.55 14.88
CA PHE A 287 6.11 -0.39 15.04
C PHE A 287 5.60 -1.82 15.21
N LEU A 288 4.53 -2.04 15.98
CA LEU A 288 3.90 -3.34 16.09
C LEU A 288 3.43 -3.86 14.72
N GLU A 289 2.70 -3.04 13.97
CA GLU A 289 2.17 -3.41 12.66
C GLU A 289 3.28 -3.67 11.65
N GLN A 290 4.30 -2.81 11.61
CA GLN A 290 5.47 -3.03 10.75
C GLN A 290 6.20 -4.33 11.11
N GLY A 291 6.36 -4.62 12.42
CA GLY A 291 6.93 -5.88 12.90
C GLY A 291 6.12 -7.09 12.43
N GLN A 292 4.79 -7.03 12.48
CA GLN A 292 3.91 -8.08 11.97
C GLN A 292 4.08 -8.30 10.46
N VAL A 293 4.24 -7.23 9.67
CA VAL A 293 4.54 -7.33 8.23
C VAL A 293 5.88 -8.01 7.98
N LEU A 294 6.92 -7.66 8.73
CA LEU A 294 8.25 -8.26 8.63
C LEU A 294 8.22 -9.76 8.98
N ALA A 295 7.55 -10.13 10.08
CA ALA A 295 7.34 -11.52 10.45
C ALA A 295 6.59 -12.30 9.36
N TRP A 296 5.58 -11.69 8.74
CA TRP A 296 4.85 -12.27 7.62
C TRP A 296 5.72 -12.48 6.37
N MET A 297 6.60 -11.53 6.05
CA MET A 297 7.58 -11.70 4.95
C MET A 297 8.55 -12.85 5.24
N GLY A 298 9.03 -12.95 6.48
CA GLY A 298 9.87 -14.08 6.92
C GLY A 298 9.16 -15.43 6.74
N ARG A 299 7.87 -15.52 7.11
CA ARG A 299 7.05 -16.74 6.94
C ARG A 299 6.90 -17.15 5.47
N LYS A 300 6.91 -16.19 4.54
CA LYS A 300 6.80 -16.45 3.11
C LYS A 300 8.12 -16.83 2.44
N GLY A 301 9.25 -16.83 3.17
CA GLY A 301 10.56 -17.11 2.60
C GLY A 301 11.04 -16.01 1.65
N ASP A 302 10.74 -14.76 1.99
CA ASP A 302 11.21 -13.61 1.21
C ASP A 302 12.67 -13.27 1.56
N ASP A 303 13.61 -13.93 0.89
CA ASP A 303 15.06 -13.87 1.18
C ASP A 303 15.75 -12.57 0.70
N LEU A 304 15.00 -11.61 0.13
CA LEU A 304 15.56 -10.33 -0.34
C LEU A 304 15.82 -9.33 0.79
N PHE A 305 15.31 -9.58 1.99
CA PHE A 305 15.69 -8.86 3.20
C PHE A 305 16.66 -9.71 4.01
N ASP A 306 17.82 -9.14 4.37
CA ASP A 306 18.70 -9.74 5.37
C ASP A 306 17.93 -9.80 6.70
N ASN A 307 17.58 -11.03 7.09
CA ASN A 307 16.96 -11.42 8.36
C ASN A 307 15.64 -10.69 8.73
N PRO A 308 14.52 -10.98 8.05
CA PRO A 308 13.23 -10.32 8.31
C PRO A 308 12.70 -10.59 9.73
N TYR A 309 13.02 -11.75 10.32
CA TYR A 309 12.59 -12.09 11.69
C TYR A 309 13.30 -11.26 12.76
N GLU A 310 14.62 -11.04 12.63
CA GLU A 310 15.36 -10.19 13.57
C GLU A 310 14.84 -8.75 13.54
N ARG A 311 14.60 -8.19 12.36
CA ARG A 311 13.99 -6.86 12.22
C ARG A 311 12.57 -6.83 12.80
N ALA A 312 11.77 -7.88 12.60
CA ALA A 312 10.44 -7.97 13.18
C ALA A 312 10.50 -7.90 14.71
N LEU A 313 11.42 -8.65 15.32
CA LEU A 313 11.61 -8.67 16.78
C LEU A 313 12.05 -7.31 17.32
N ASP A 314 12.95 -6.60 16.63
CA ASP A 314 13.36 -5.25 17.00
C ASP A 314 12.16 -4.29 17.06
N GLN A 315 11.35 -4.25 15.99
CA GLN A 315 10.14 -3.41 15.92
C GLN A 315 9.11 -3.78 17.01
N MET A 316 8.87 -5.08 17.23
CA MET A 316 7.95 -5.55 18.26
C MET A 316 8.46 -5.25 19.68
N SER A 317 9.78 -5.29 19.91
CA SER A 317 10.38 -4.93 21.20
C SER A 317 10.14 -3.46 21.54
N GLY A 318 10.26 -2.57 20.53
CA GLY A 318 9.91 -1.16 20.64
C GLY A 318 8.44 -0.96 21.02
N ALA A 319 7.53 -1.70 20.37
CA ALA A 319 6.11 -1.67 20.72
C ALA A 319 5.81 -2.24 22.12
N ALA A 320 6.54 -3.28 22.55
CA ALA A 320 6.35 -3.93 23.84
C ALA A 320 6.71 -3.03 25.03
N SER A 321 7.54 -2.00 24.81
CA SER A 321 7.82 -0.97 25.83
C SER A 321 6.58 -0.15 26.22
N HIS A 322 5.55 -0.14 25.37
CA HIS A 322 4.30 0.55 25.62
C HIS A 322 3.28 -0.38 26.29
N ARG A 323 2.83 -0.01 27.50
CA ARG A 323 1.98 -0.85 28.37
C ARG A 323 0.71 -1.37 27.70
N SER A 324 0.05 -0.58 26.85
CA SER A 324 -1.18 -1.01 26.16
C SER A 324 -0.94 -2.06 25.06
N LEU A 325 0.30 -2.18 24.58
CA LEU A 325 0.68 -3.06 23.47
C LEU A 325 1.52 -4.24 23.92
N GLU A 326 2.09 -4.20 25.13
CA GLU A 326 2.99 -5.22 25.66
C GLU A 326 2.49 -6.65 25.42
N ARG A 327 1.24 -6.95 25.80
CA ARG A 327 0.66 -8.28 25.61
C ARG A 327 0.67 -8.73 24.14
N VAL A 328 0.23 -7.85 23.24
CA VAL A 328 0.11 -8.17 21.81
C VAL A 328 1.50 -8.32 21.20
N ALA A 329 2.39 -7.36 21.44
CA ALA A 329 3.75 -7.38 20.94
C ALA A 329 4.52 -8.62 21.39
N ARG A 330 4.46 -8.98 22.68
CA ARG A 330 5.11 -10.20 23.19
C ARG A 330 4.52 -11.48 22.62
N THR A 331 3.21 -11.50 22.33
CA THR A 331 2.56 -12.64 21.69
C THR A 331 3.12 -12.86 20.28
N GLU A 332 3.25 -11.78 19.52
CA GLU A 332 3.84 -11.81 18.17
C GLU A 332 5.32 -12.22 18.22
N MET A 333 6.09 -11.68 19.17
CA MET A 333 7.49 -12.09 19.38
C MET A 333 7.59 -13.60 19.69
N ALA A 334 6.74 -14.12 20.58
CA ALA A 334 6.70 -15.55 20.90
C ALA A 334 6.38 -16.41 19.66
N GLN A 335 5.50 -15.94 18.77
CA GLN A 335 5.23 -16.63 17.50
C GLN A 335 6.45 -16.62 16.57
N VAL A 336 7.18 -15.50 16.48
CA VAL A 336 8.41 -15.40 15.68
C VAL A 336 9.47 -16.37 16.21
N TYR A 337 9.76 -16.34 17.51
CA TYR A 337 10.71 -17.26 18.13
C TYR A 337 10.33 -18.75 17.96
N LEU A 338 9.03 -19.07 18.08
CA LEU A 338 8.56 -20.42 17.81
C LEU A 338 8.87 -20.85 16.37
N GLN A 339 8.73 -19.95 15.39
CA GLN A 339 8.98 -20.23 13.98
C GLN A 339 10.46 -20.36 13.64
N THR A 340 11.33 -19.59 14.30
CA THR A 340 12.78 -19.70 14.13
C THR A 340 13.40 -20.86 14.91
N GLY A 341 12.61 -21.55 15.75
CA GLY A 341 13.06 -22.67 16.58
C GLY A 341 13.74 -22.24 17.89
N GLU A 342 13.65 -20.96 18.24
CA GLU A 342 14.17 -20.38 19.48
C GLU A 342 13.16 -20.58 20.62
N TYR A 343 12.89 -21.85 20.95
CA TYR A 343 11.79 -22.19 21.86
C TYR A 343 11.95 -21.65 23.29
N GLU A 344 13.18 -21.49 23.79
CA GLU A 344 13.42 -20.88 25.11
C GLU A 344 13.08 -19.39 25.12
N GLU A 345 13.41 -18.65 24.06
CA GLU A 345 13.03 -17.24 23.94
C GLU A 345 11.50 -17.08 23.81
N ALA A 346 10.85 -17.95 23.04
CA ALA A 346 9.39 -18.01 22.99
C ALA A 346 8.78 -18.24 24.37
N ARG A 347 9.37 -19.15 25.17
CA ARG A 347 8.93 -19.46 26.53
C ARG A 347 9.13 -18.27 27.47
N LEU A 348 10.23 -17.54 27.35
CA LEU A 348 10.49 -16.31 28.12
C LEU A 348 9.43 -15.22 27.82
N GLN A 349 9.02 -15.03 26.57
CA GLN A 349 7.96 -14.09 26.24
C GLN A 349 6.60 -14.52 26.83
N LEU A 350 6.25 -15.80 26.71
CA LEU A 350 5.03 -16.37 27.29
C LEU A 350 4.99 -16.23 28.82
N ARG A 351 6.14 -16.40 29.49
CA ARG A 351 6.28 -16.15 30.93
C ARG A 351 5.93 -14.72 31.30
N GLN A 352 6.39 -13.74 30.52
CA GLN A 352 6.07 -12.32 30.77
C GLN A 352 4.58 -12.04 30.56
N ILE A 353 3.96 -12.61 29.51
CA ILE A 353 2.51 -12.48 29.25
C ILE A 353 1.70 -13.09 30.41
N ALA A 354 2.11 -14.25 30.91
CA ALA A 354 1.50 -14.96 32.02
C ALA A 354 1.45 -14.17 33.34
N LEU A 355 2.34 -13.18 33.53
CA LEU A 355 2.30 -12.32 34.72
C LEU A 355 1.14 -11.31 34.69
N THR A 356 0.60 -11.02 33.51
CA THR A 356 -0.41 -9.97 33.31
C THR A 356 -1.74 -10.49 32.78
N THR A 357 -1.77 -11.72 32.26
CA THR A 357 -2.94 -12.34 31.63
C THR A 357 -3.31 -13.65 32.33
N ASN A 358 -4.60 -13.81 32.65
CA ASN A 358 -5.10 -15.08 33.16
C ASN A 358 -5.16 -16.11 32.01
N MET A 359 -4.18 -17.01 31.96
CA MET A 359 -4.09 -18.09 30.95
C MET A 359 -5.24 -19.10 31.05
N ASP A 360 -5.99 -19.09 32.16
CA ASP A 360 -7.12 -20.01 32.37
C ASP A 360 -8.42 -19.47 31.76
N ALA A 361 -8.44 -18.19 31.39
CA ALA A 361 -9.61 -17.54 30.82
C ALA A 361 -9.91 -18.06 29.40
N PRO A 362 -11.20 -18.15 29.00
CA PRO A 362 -11.57 -18.57 27.65
C PRO A 362 -10.89 -17.74 26.55
N GLU A 363 -10.72 -16.43 26.78
CA GLU A 363 -10.10 -15.49 25.84
C GLU A 363 -8.59 -15.72 25.62
N ALA A 364 -7.97 -16.59 26.43
CA ALA A 364 -6.55 -16.95 26.33
C ALA A 364 -6.33 -18.29 25.58
N SER A 365 -7.30 -18.76 24.79
CA SER A 365 -7.14 -19.98 23.95
C SER A 365 -5.87 -19.94 23.11
N ASP A 366 -5.65 -18.85 22.38
CA ASP A 366 -4.57 -18.72 21.41
C ASP A 366 -3.20 -18.71 22.12
N LEU A 367 -3.13 -18.07 23.30
CA LEU A 367 -1.94 -18.06 24.15
C LEU A 367 -1.63 -19.44 24.73
N ARG A 368 -2.66 -20.20 25.12
CA ARG A 368 -2.49 -21.58 25.59
C ARG A 368 -2.01 -22.49 24.45
N GLU A 369 -2.55 -22.33 23.25
CA GLU A 369 -2.08 -23.08 22.10
C GLU A 369 -0.62 -22.74 21.78
N LEU A 370 -0.24 -21.46 21.84
CA LEU A 370 1.13 -21.00 21.66
C LEU A 370 2.07 -21.62 22.71
N ALA A 371 1.68 -21.59 23.99
CA ALA A 371 2.43 -22.22 25.07
C ALA A 371 2.61 -23.74 24.87
N ARG A 372 1.56 -24.43 24.44
CA ARG A 372 1.63 -25.86 24.11
C ARG A 372 2.64 -26.14 23.00
N LYS A 373 2.59 -25.35 21.91
CA LYS A 373 3.53 -25.47 20.78
C LYS A 373 4.97 -25.23 21.23
N THR A 374 5.21 -24.18 22.01
CA THR A 374 6.54 -23.84 22.55
C THR A 374 7.10 -24.95 23.44
N LEU A 375 6.34 -25.44 24.42
CA LEU A 375 6.78 -26.51 25.32
C LEU A 375 7.01 -27.83 24.57
N SER A 376 6.17 -28.13 23.57
CA SER A 376 6.37 -29.30 22.72
C SER A 376 7.65 -29.19 21.89
N GLY A 377 7.99 -27.99 21.40
CA GLY A 377 9.25 -27.72 20.70
C GLY A 377 10.48 -27.93 21.57
N LEU A 378 10.37 -27.71 22.88
CA LEU A 378 11.40 -28.03 23.88
C LEU A 378 11.47 -29.51 24.28
N GLY A 379 10.57 -30.36 23.76
CA GLY A 379 10.45 -31.77 24.17
C GLY A 379 9.71 -31.98 25.50
N LEU A 380 9.15 -30.92 26.08
CA LEU A 380 8.37 -30.94 27.33
C LEU A 380 6.90 -31.30 27.05
N HIS A 381 6.68 -32.49 26.47
CA HIS A 381 5.36 -32.90 25.98
C HIS A 381 4.33 -33.08 27.10
N ARG A 382 4.76 -33.51 28.30
CA ARG A 382 3.87 -33.69 29.46
C ARG A 382 3.38 -32.36 30.01
N GLU A 383 4.25 -31.37 30.00
CA GLU A 383 3.99 -30.00 30.43
C GLU A 383 3.13 -29.27 29.39
N ALA A 384 3.39 -29.48 28.10
CA ALA A 384 2.62 -28.93 26.99
C ALA A 384 1.13 -29.34 27.06
N ASP A 385 0.87 -30.59 27.43
CA ASP A 385 -0.47 -31.16 27.60
C ASP A 385 -1.36 -30.39 28.58
N CYS A 386 -0.75 -29.71 29.57
CA CYS A 386 -1.46 -28.88 30.55
C CYS A 386 -2.06 -27.59 29.98
N PHE A 387 -1.71 -27.25 28.73
CA PHE A 387 -2.25 -26.11 27.98
C PHE A 387 -3.22 -26.54 26.87
N SER A 388 -3.64 -27.81 26.82
CA SER A 388 -4.64 -28.27 25.84
C SER A 388 -6.03 -27.66 26.09
N GLU A 389 -6.77 -27.40 25.00
CA GLU A 389 -8.06 -26.68 25.00
C GLU A 389 -9.24 -27.44 25.61
N GLN A 390 -9.07 -28.71 25.98
CA GLN A 390 -10.18 -29.50 26.51
C GLN A 390 -10.30 -29.33 28.03
N PRO A 391 -11.46 -28.88 28.55
CA PRO A 391 -11.81 -29.08 29.96
C PRO A 391 -12.02 -30.58 30.18
N GLY A 392 -10.92 -31.28 30.45
CA GLY A 392 -10.90 -32.68 30.86
C GLY A 392 -10.73 -32.84 32.37
N LEU A 393 -10.71 -34.09 32.82
CA LEU A 393 -10.45 -34.49 34.21
C LEU A 393 -9.24 -33.73 34.79
N PRO A 394 -9.32 -33.21 36.02
CA PRO A 394 -8.21 -32.51 36.66
C PRO A 394 -6.99 -33.42 36.69
N ARG A 395 -5.92 -32.95 36.03
CA ARG A 395 -4.62 -33.63 36.00
C ARG A 395 -3.76 -33.03 37.12
N PRO A 396 -3.42 -33.76 38.19
CA PRO A 396 -2.71 -33.20 39.35
C PRO A 396 -1.35 -32.57 39.01
N HIS A 397 -0.69 -33.03 37.95
CA HIS A 397 0.55 -32.41 37.47
C HIS A 397 0.32 -31.01 36.87
N CYS A 398 -0.87 -30.73 36.34
CA CYS A 398 -1.21 -29.44 35.72
C CYS A 398 -1.62 -28.36 36.73
N ASP A 399 -1.74 -28.68 38.02
CA ASP A 399 -2.10 -27.73 39.09
C ASP A 399 -1.09 -26.58 39.21
N ARG A 400 0.14 -26.78 38.71
CA ARG A 400 1.21 -25.77 38.64
C ARG A 400 1.63 -25.45 37.21
N ARG A 401 0.72 -25.52 36.23
CA ARG A 401 1.06 -25.31 34.81
C ARG A 401 1.80 -24.00 34.52
N MET A 402 1.57 -22.94 35.31
CA MET A 402 2.27 -21.66 35.19
C MET A 402 3.76 -21.76 35.56
N ASP A 403 4.15 -22.69 36.42
CA ASP A 403 5.54 -22.97 36.73
C ASP A 403 6.28 -23.59 35.54
N TYR A 404 5.59 -24.22 34.59
CA TYR A 404 6.20 -24.74 33.37
C TYR A 404 6.63 -23.64 32.41
N LEU A 405 6.12 -22.41 32.57
CA LEU A 405 6.61 -21.24 31.85
C LEU A 405 7.75 -20.52 32.60
N LYS A 406 8.07 -20.89 33.85
CA LYS A 406 9.19 -20.31 34.62
C LYS A 406 10.52 -20.96 34.31
#